data_AF-A0A1F3GBA8-F1
#
_entry.id   AF-A0A1F3GBA8-F1
#
_cell.length_a   1.000
_cell.length_b   1.000
_cell.length_c   1.000
_cell.angle_alpha   90.00
_cell.angle_beta   90.00
_cell.angle_gamma   90.00
#
_symmetry.space_group_name_H-M   'P 1'
#
loop_
_entity.id
_entity.type
_entity.pdbx_description
1 polymer ?
#
loop_
_entity_poly.entity_id
_entity_poly.type
_entity_poly.pdbx_seq_one_letter_code
_entity_poly.pdbx_strand_id
1 'polypeptide(L)'
;MSLFRKRDLLKIESVAIDWMKENGYFLLRVSLGIVFFWFGILKFFPGVSPAQELAIETIRMMTFGLVPDGLIINGLALWEVLIGIGLITGKFMRETLILLFLQMAGTFMPVFLFPDEIFVRFPYALSLEGQYIIKNIIIISAGIVLGGKLRKSETKTTSAGQ
;
A
#
# COMPACT_ATOMS: atom_id res chain seq x y z
N MET A 1 27.61 40.59 -5.72
CA MET A 1 27.08 39.50 -6.58
C MET A 1 26.48 38.30 -5.80
N SER A 2 26.79 38.09 -4.50
CA SER A 2 26.27 36.94 -3.73
C SER A 2 24.85 37.11 -3.14
N LEU A 3 24.38 38.34 -2.93
CA LEU A 3 23.05 38.62 -2.33
C LEU A 3 21.87 38.41 -3.30
N PHE A 4 22.05 38.72 -4.58
CA PHE A 4 21.02 38.49 -5.60
C PHE A 4 20.74 37.00 -5.80
N ARG A 5 21.81 36.19 -5.90
CA ARG A 5 21.70 34.73 -5.99
C ARG A 5 20.96 34.11 -4.80
N LYS A 6 21.13 34.64 -3.58
CA LYS A 6 20.38 34.19 -2.38
C LYS A 6 18.88 34.47 -2.47
N ARG A 7 18.47 35.63 -2.99
CA ARG A 7 17.04 35.97 -3.14
C ARG A 7 16.33 35.09 -4.18
N ASP A 8 17.00 34.80 -5.29
CA ASP A 8 16.43 33.94 -6.34
C ASP A 8 16.30 32.50 -5.87
N LEU A 9 17.29 32.00 -5.11
CA LEU A 9 17.22 30.66 -4.48
C LEU A 9 16.06 30.53 -3.49
N LEU A 10 15.85 31.53 -2.63
CA LEU A 10 14.74 31.51 -1.66
C LEU A 10 13.36 31.55 -2.34
N LYS A 11 13.23 32.26 -3.46
CA LYS A 11 11.99 32.25 -4.26
C LYS A 11 11.74 30.91 -4.92
N ILE A 12 12.77 30.29 -5.47
CA ILE A 12 12.67 28.95 -6.07
C ILE A 12 12.28 27.93 -5.00
N GLU A 13 12.91 28.01 -3.83
CA GLU A 13 12.59 27.15 -2.68
C GLU A 13 11.13 27.32 -2.24
N SER A 14 10.63 28.54 -2.11
CA SER A 14 9.23 28.78 -1.71
C SER A 14 8.24 28.21 -2.73
N VAL A 15 8.48 28.45 -4.04
CA VAL A 15 7.62 27.91 -5.12
C VAL A 15 7.63 26.39 -5.12
N ALA A 16 8.80 25.77 -4.93
CA ALA A 16 8.91 24.31 -4.86
C ALA A 16 8.15 23.75 -3.64
N ILE A 17 8.28 24.38 -2.47
CA ILE A 17 7.57 23.97 -1.25
C ILE A 17 6.06 24.03 -1.42
N ASP A 18 5.55 25.11 -2.01
CA ASP A 18 4.10 25.28 -2.21
C ASP A 18 3.57 24.24 -3.21
N TRP A 19 4.28 24.02 -4.31
CA TRP A 19 3.93 22.96 -5.27
C TRP A 19 3.91 21.56 -4.63
N MET A 20 4.91 21.24 -3.79
CA MET A 20 4.98 19.96 -3.08
C MET A 20 3.82 19.79 -2.10
N LYS A 21 3.40 20.85 -1.40
CA LYS A 21 2.25 20.81 -0.49
C LYS A 21 0.93 20.58 -1.22
N GLU A 22 0.76 21.24 -2.36
CA GLU A 22 -0.46 21.15 -3.18
C GLU A 22 -0.58 19.79 -3.88
N ASN A 23 0.51 19.29 -4.45
CA ASN A 23 0.49 18.12 -5.34
C ASN A 23 0.92 16.81 -4.64
N GLY A 24 1.73 16.88 -3.59
CA GLY A 24 2.34 15.70 -2.97
C GLY A 24 1.31 14.67 -2.49
N TYR A 25 0.20 15.13 -1.91
CA TYR A 25 -0.88 14.24 -1.48
C TYR A 25 -1.55 13.53 -2.65
N PHE A 26 -1.86 14.26 -3.73
CA PHE A 26 -2.50 13.71 -4.92
C PHE A 26 -1.57 12.71 -5.61
N LEU A 27 -0.29 13.07 -5.80
CA LEU A 27 0.72 12.21 -6.41
C LEU A 27 0.96 10.94 -5.58
N LEU A 28 1.02 11.05 -4.25
CA LEU A 28 1.16 9.89 -3.37
C LEU A 28 -0.03 8.93 -3.54
N ARG A 29 -1.25 9.47 -3.52
CA ARG A 29 -2.47 8.66 -3.65
C ARG A 29 -2.55 7.96 -4.99
N VAL A 30 -2.34 8.70 -6.09
CA VAL A 30 -2.46 8.18 -7.45
C VAL A 30 -1.33 7.21 -7.77
N SER A 31 -0.08 7.51 -7.39
CA SER A 31 1.05 6.59 -7.62
C SER A 31 0.84 5.26 -6.90
N LEU A 32 0.41 5.30 -5.63
CA LEU A 32 0.07 4.09 -4.88
C LEU A 32 -1.06 3.32 -5.56
N GLY A 33 -2.11 4.02 -5.98
CA GLY A 33 -3.24 3.41 -6.68
C GLY A 33 -2.86 2.74 -8.00
N ILE A 34 -1.98 3.36 -8.80
CA ILE A 34 -1.46 2.79 -10.04
C ILE A 34 -0.69 1.50 -9.75
N VAL A 35 0.18 1.50 -8.74
CA VAL A 35 0.97 0.30 -8.38
C VAL A 35 0.06 -0.87 -7.99
N PHE A 36 -0.90 -0.64 -7.11
CA PHE A 36 -1.86 -1.67 -6.70
C PHE A 36 -2.72 -2.16 -7.86
N PHE A 37 -3.26 -1.24 -8.67
CA PHE A 37 -4.08 -1.59 -9.82
C PHE A 37 -3.31 -2.43 -10.84
N TRP A 38 -2.08 -2.01 -11.15
CA TRP A 38 -1.23 -2.69 -12.13
C TRP A 38 -0.86 -4.10 -11.64
N PHE A 39 -0.37 -4.24 -10.41
CA PHE A 39 -0.03 -5.56 -9.86
C PHE A 39 -1.25 -6.47 -9.69
N GLY A 40 -2.39 -5.91 -9.30
CA GLY A 40 -3.64 -6.67 -9.22
C GLY A 40 -4.08 -7.21 -10.58
N ILE A 41 -4.00 -6.40 -11.65
CA ILE A 41 -4.32 -6.87 -13.01
C ILE A 41 -3.38 -7.99 -13.44
N LEU A 42 -2.07 -7.85 -13.19
CA LEU A 42 -1.10 -8.85 -13.60
C LEU A 42 -1.35 -10.23 -12.97
N LYS A 43 -1.95 -10.29 -11.77
CA LYS A 43 -2.27 -11.57 -11.10
C LYS A 43 -3.38 -12.37 -11.77
N PHE A 44 -4.20 -11.77 -12.63
CA PHE A 44 -5.15 -12.53 -13.46
C PHE A 44 -4.45 -13.34 -14.55
N PHE A 45 -3.18 -13.04 -14.87
CA PHE A 45 -2.40 -13.74 -15.88
C PHE A 45 -1.42 -14.71 -15.20
N PRO A 46 -1.56 -16.03 -15.44
CA PRO A 46 -0.71 -17.04 -14.79
C PRO A 46 0.78 -16.84 -15.10
N GLY A 47 1.63 -17.01 -14.08
CA GLY A 47 3.10 -17.05 -14.22
C GLY A 47 3.78 -15.69 -14.41
N VAL A 48 3.04 -14.57 -14.31
CA VAL A 48 3.60 -13.23 -14.55
C VAL A 48 4.11 -12.55 -13.26
N SER A 49 3.58 -12.92 -12.09
CA SER A 49 3.92 -12.27 -10.82
C SER A 49 4.89 -13.13 -9.99
N PRO A 50 6.12 -12.65 -9.72
CA PRO A 50 7.12 -13.39 -8.94
C PRO A 50 6.66 -13.76 -7.52
N ALA A 51 5.82 -12.91 -6.90
CA ALA A 51 5.37 -13.08 -5.53
C ALA A 51 4.07 -13.90 -5.41
N GLN A 52 3.51 -14.37 -6.52
CA GLN A 52 2.22 -15.06 -6.53
C GLN A 52 2.25 -16.40 -5.82
N GLU A 53 3.27 -17.22 -6.06
CA GLU A 53 3.39 -18.54 -5.43
C GLU A 53 3.52 -18.41 -3.91
N LEU A 54 4.38 -17.51 -3.43
CA LEU A 54 4.55 -17.25 -2.00
C LEU A 54 3.25 -16.75 -1.35
N ALA A 55 2.49 -15.88 -2.02
CA ALA A 55 1.21 -15.39 -1.52
C ALA A 55 0.14 -16.50 -1.44
N ILE A 56 0.08 -17.38 -2.45
CA ILE A 56 -0.82 -18.53 -2.44
C ILE A 56 -0.48 -19.45 -1.29
N GLU A 57 0.80 -19.80 -1.12
CA GLU A 57 1.24 -20.74 -0.08
C GLU A 57 0.95 -20.21 1.33
N THR A 58 1.13 -18.91 1.51
CA THR A 58 0.77 -18.21 2.76
C THR A 58 -0.72 -18.32 3.07
N ILE A 59 -1.59 -18.05 2.09
CA ILE A 59 -3.03 -18.13 2.31
C ILE A 59 -3.49 -19.58 2.45
N ARG A 60 -2.89 -20.52 1.70
CA ARG A 60 -3.14 -21.95 1.84
C ARG A 60 -2.86 -22.41 3.26
N MET A 61 -1.71 -22.06 3.82
CA MET A 61 -1.35 -22.37 5.21
C MET A 61 -2.30 -21.70 6.22
N MET A 62 -2.63 -20.42 6.03
CA MET A 62 -3.56 -19.71 6.93
C MET A 62 -5.00 -20.25 6.87
N THR A 63 -5.42 -20.78 5.73
CA THR A 63 -6.77 -21.35 5.51
C THR A 63 -6.81 -22.86 5.71
N PHE A 64 -5.73 -23.48 6.21
CA PHE A 64 -5.59 -24.92 6.39
C PHE A 64 -5.88 -25.73 5.11
N GLY A 65 -5.58 -25.16 3.95
CA GLY A 65 -5.79 -25.78 2.64
C GLY A 65 -7.25 -25.88 2.20
N LEU A 66 -8.18 -25.19 2.87
CA LEU A 66 -9.61 -25.24 2.55
C LEU A 66 -9.98 -24.44 1.30
N VAL A 67 -9.16 -23.46 0.91
CA VAL A 67 -9.43 -22.57 -0.22
C VAL A 67 -8.59 -22.97 -1.44
N PRO A 68 -9.23 -23.24 -2.60
CA PRO A 68 -8.53 -23.50 -3.85
C PRO A 68 -7.67 -22.32 -4.33
N ASP A 69 -6.49 -22.63 -4.88
CA ASP A 69 -5.50 -21.64 -5.35
C ASP A 69 -6.09 -20.63 -6.34
N GLY A 70 -6.97 -21.07 -7.24
CA GLY A 70 -7.64 -20.18 -8.19
C GLY A 70 -8.51 -19.11 -7.51
N LEU A 71 -9.17 -19.45 -6.39
CA LEU A 71 -9.94 -18.48 -5.61
C LEU A 71 -9.02 -17.55 -4.82
N ILE A 72 -7.89 -18.05 -4.33
CA ILE A 72 -6.88 -17.23 -3.65
C ILE A 72 -6.31 -16.18 -4.60
N ILE A 73 -5.85 -16.59 -5.79
CA ILE A 73 -5.26 -15.69 -6.78
C ILE A 73 -6.27 -14.65 -7.24
N ASN A 74 -7.46 -15.09 -7.64
CA ASN A 74 -8.50 -14.18 -8.14
C ASN A 74 -8.99 -13.24 -7.03
N GLY A 75 -9.09 -13.73 -5.80
CA GLY A 75 -9.42 -12.92 -4.63
C GLY A 75 -8.37 -11.84 -4.36
N LEU A 76 -7.08 -12.20 -4.36
CA LEU A 76 -5.98 -11.24 -4.21
C LEU A 76 -5.92 -10.23 -5.35
N ALA A 77 -6.07 -10.69 -6.59
CA ALA A 77 -6.07 -9.84 -7.77
C ALA A 77 -7.20 -8.80 -7.70
N LEU A 78 -8.42 -9.25 -7.36
CA LEU A 78 -9.56 -8.38 -7.17
C LEU A 78 -9.34 -7.39 -6.01
N TRP A 79 -8.80 -7.86 -4.89
CA TRP A 79 -8.52 -7.03 -3.71
C TRP A 79 -7.56 -5.88 -4.06
N GLU A 80 -6.48 -6.17 -4.79
CA GLU A 80 -5.50 -5.18 -5.23
C GLU A 80 -6.08 -4.19 -6.24
N VAL A 81 -6.87 -4.68 -7.20
CA VAL A 81 -7.55 -3.82 -8.18
C VAL A 81 -8.52 -2.88 -7.49
N LEU A 82 -9.30 -3.35 -6.52
CA LEU A 82 -10.24 -2.51 -5.77
C LEU A 82 -9.51 -1.42 -4.98
N ILE A 83 -8.40 -1.76 -4.31
CA ILE A 83 -7.55 -0.77 -3.64
C ILE A 83 -7.02 0.24 -4.64
N GLY A 84 -6.50 -0.23 -5.77
CA GLY A 84 -5.95 0.63 -6.83
C GLY A 84 -6.96 1.63 -7.37
N ILE A 85 -8.17 1.16 -7.71
CA ILE A 85 -9.27 2.01 -8.19
C ILE A 85 -9.71 2.99 -7.09
N GLY A 86 -9.86 2.53 -5.85
CA GLY A 86 -10.24 3.38 -4.72
C GLY A 86 -9.25 4.53 -4.51
N LEU A 87 -7.95 4.24 -4.54
CA LEU A 87 -6.88 5.23 -4.42
C LEU A 87 -6.83 6.20 -5.61
N ILE A 88 -6.89 5.70 -6.85
CA ILE A 88 -6.86 6.55 -8.05
C ILE A 88 -8.06 7.51 -8.07
N THR A 89 -9.26 6.97 -7.87
CA THR A 89 -10.51 7.75 -7.94
C THR A 89 -10.72 8.63 -6.70
N GLY A 90 -10.12 8.26 -5.56
CA GLY A 90 -10.33 8.95 -4.30
C GLY A 90 -11.70 8.72 -3.66
N LYS A 91 -12.45 7.72 -4.12
CA LYS A 91 -13.78 7.37 -3.60
C LYS A 91 -13.65 6.26 -2.54
N PHE A 92 -14.55 6.26 -1.55
CA PHE A 92 -14.57 5.25 -0.48
C PHE A 92 -13.19 5.07 0.18
N MET A 93 -12.52 6.18 0.48
CA MET A 93 -11.13 6.16 0.95
C MET A 93 -10.99 5.48 2.32
N ARG A 94 -12.02 5.54 3.17
CA ARG A 94 -11.99 4.87 4.47
C ARG A 94 -11.94 3.36 4.29
N GLU A 95 -12.81 2.83 3.44
CA GLU A 95 -12.90 1.42 3.11
C GLU A 95 -11.64 0.96 2.36
N THR A 96 -11.19 1.75 1.38
CA THR A 96 -9.95 1.50 0.61
C THR A 96 -8.74 1.38 1.53
N LEU A 97 -8.58 2.27 2.50
CA LEU A 97 -7.46 2.21 3.44
C LEU A 97 -7.57 1.03 4.40
N ILE A 98 -8.77 0.66 4.85
CA ILE A 98 -8.97 -0.57 5.65
C ILE A 98 -8.52 -1.79 4.84
N LEU A 99 -8.95 -1.91 3.58
CA LEU A 99 -8.53 -2.98 2.68
C LEU A 99 -7.01 -3.00 2.49
N LEU A 100 -6.39 -1.82 2.32
CA LEU A 100 -4.95 -1.69 2.19
C LEU A 100 -4.22 -2.18 3.44
N PHE A 101 -4.63 -1.76 4.65
CA PHE A 101 -3.97 -2.20 5.88
C PHE A 101 -4.14 -3.70 6.14
N LEU A 102 -5.32 -4.25 5.84
CA LEU A 102 -5.55 -5.70 5.92
C LEU A 102 -4.63 -6.46 4.96
N GLN A 103 -4.50 -5.98 3.72
CA GLN A 103 -3.58 -6.58 2.77
C GLN A 103 -2.13 -6.47 3.25
N MET A 104 -1.70 -5.32 3.77
CA MET A 104 -0.35 -5.16 4.29
C MET A 104 -0.06 -6.17 5.40
N ALA A 105 -0.96 -6.37 6.37
CA ALA A 105 -0.80 -7.39 7.39
C ALA A 105 -0.58 -8.80 6.78
N GLY A 106 -1.38 -9.17 5.77
CA GLY A 106 -1.22 -10.42 5.04
C GLY A 106 0.15 -10.55 4.35
N THR A 107 0.68 -9.47 3.75
CA THR A 107 1.98 -9.51 3.06
C THR A 107 3.18 -9.70 3.98
N PHE A 108 3.05 -9.44 5.29
CA PHE A 108 4.13 -9.68 6.26
C PHE A 108 4.08 -11.10 6.86
N MET A 109 2.98 -11.84 6.71
CA MET A 109 2.86 -13.22 7.20
C MET A 109 3.96 -14.18 6.72
N PRO A 110 4.43 -14.13 5.45
CA PRO A 110 5.50 -15.02 4.97
C PRO A 110 6.80 -14.91 5.78
N VAL A 111 7.08 -13.76 6.39
CA VAL A 111 8.30 -13.58 7.23
C VAL A 111 8.31 -14.54 8.42
N PHE A 112 7.13 -14.88 8.94
CA PHE A 112 6.97 -15.78 10.08
C PHE A 112 6.72 -17.22 9.66
N LEU A 113 6.03 -17.43 8.53
CA LEU A 113 5.65 -18.75 8.05
C LEU A 113 6.72 -19.43 7.19
N PHE A 114 7.48 -18.65 6.40
CA PHE A 114 8.47 -19.13 5.44
C PHE A 114 9.77 -18.33 5.51
N PRO A 115 10.47 -18.30 6.66
CA PRO A 115 11.71 -17.54 6.81
C PRO A 115 12.79 -17.96 5.79
N ASP A 116 12.83 -19.23 5.40
CA ASP A 116 13.81 -19.74 4.43
C ASP A 116 13.63 -19.18 3.01
N GLU A 117 12.40 -18.78 2.64
CA GLU A 117 12.09 -18.12 1.36
C GLU A 117 12.37 -16.61 1.41
N ILE A 118 12.34 -16.02 2.62
CA ILE A 118 12.53 -14.58 2.84
C ILE A 118 14.00 -14.21 3.05
N PHE A 119 14.79 -15.11 3.63
CA PHE A 119 16.18 -14.83 3.99
C PHE A 119 17.14 -15.75 3.26
N VAL A 120 18.02 -15.18 2.43
CA VAL A 120 19.19 -15.87 1.89
C VAL A 120 20.14 -16.27 3.04
N ARG A 121 20.26 -15.43 4.07
CA ARG A 121 20.87 -15.77 5.36
C ARG A 121 20.12 -15.08 6.48
N PHE A 122 19.47 -15.89 7.31
CA PHE A 122 18.73 -15.40 8.45
C PHE A 122 19.66 -14.76 9.51
N PRO A 123 19.31 -13.62 10.14
CA PRO A 123 18.14 -12.75 9.92
C PRO A 123 18.41 -11.48 9.10
N TYR A 124 19.56 -11.35 8.42
CA TYR A 124 20.01 -10.05 7.86
C TYR A 124 20.14 -9.98 6.34
N ALA A 125 20.27 -11.11 5.63
CA ALA A 125 20.35 -11.12 4.18
C ALA A 125 19.02 -11.57 3.57
N LEU A 126 18.28 -10.63 2.97
CA LEU A 126 16.95 -10.86 2.38
C LEU A 126 17.04 -11.37 0.93
N SER A 127 16.11 -12.25 0.55
CA SER A 127 15.79 -12.56 -0.85
C SER A 127 15.17 -11.36 -1.56
N LEU A 128 14.88 -11.48 -2.86
CA LEU A 128 14.18 -10.41 -3.58
C LEU A 128 12.77 -10.21 -3.01
N GLU A 129 12.07 -11.30 -2.74
CA GLU A 129 10.75 -11.37 -2.12
C GLU A 129 10.79 -10.70 -0.74
N GLY A 130 11.78 -11.05 0.09
CA GLY A 130 11.98 -10.43 1.39
C GLY A 130 12.21 -8.92 1.32
N GLN A 131 12.98 -8.45 0.33
CA GLN A 131 13.17 -7.00 0.12
C GLN A 131 11.86 -6.30 -0.27
N TYR A 132 11.03 -6.91 -1.12
CA TYR A 132 9.73 -6.35 -1.48
C TYR A 132 8.79 -6.28 -0.27
N ILE A 133 8.75 -7.33 0.55
CA ILE A 133 7.94 -7.34 1.79
C ILE A 133 8.38 -6.24 2.73
N ILE A 134 9.68 -6.10 3.02
CA ILE A 134 10.16 -5.05 3.93
C ILE A 134 9.89 -3.65 3.37
N LYS A 135 9.93 -3.44 2.05
CA LYS A 135 9.57 -2.15 1.45
C LYS A 135 8.09 -1.77 1.63
N ASN A 136 7.20 -2.71 1.97
CA ASN A 136 5.79 -2.40 2.25
C ASN A 136 5.60 -1.45 3.44
N ILE A 137 6.61 -1.23 4.30
CA ILE A 137 6.57 -0.17 5.32
C ILE A 137 6.33 1.23 4.73
N ILE A 138 6.78 1.47 3.49
CA ILE A 138 6.57 2.73 2.77
C ILE A 138 5.08 2.86 2.41
N ILE A 139 4.45 1.76 1.99
CA ILE A 139 3.02 1.71 1.66
C ILE A 139 2.18 1.95 2.91
N ILE A 140 2.54 1.32 4.04
CA ILE A 140 1.87 1.56 5.33
C ILE A 140 1.96 3.04 5.72
N SER A 141 3.15 3.62 5.64
CA SER A 141 3.38 5.04 5.95
C SER A 141 2.56 5.95 5.03
N ALA A 142 2.52 5.66 3.73
CA ALA A 142 1.68 6.37 2.78
C ALA A 142 0.19 6.25 3.14
N GLY A 143 -0.28 5.06 3.49
CA GLY A 143 -1.65 4.81 3.94
C GLY A 143 -2.02 5.64 5.17
N ILE A 144 -1.10 5.79 6.14
CA ILE A 144 -1.29 6.65 7.33
C ILE A 144 -1.41 8.12 6.92
N VAL A 145 -0.53 8.61 6.03
CA VAL A 145 -0.59 9.99 5.51
C VAL A 145 -1.92 10.25 4.78
N LEU A 146 -2.38 9.29 3.97
CA LEU A 146 -3.66 9.36 3.28
C LEU A 146 -4.84 9.36 4.26
N GLY A 147 -4.81 8.49 5.26
CA GLY A 147 -5.82 8.39 6.31
C GLY A 147 -5.91 9.64 7.18
N GLY A 148 -4.78 10.30 7.44
CA GLY A 148 -4.72 11.54 8.22
C GLY A 148 -5.47 12.73 7.59
N LYS A 149 -5.72 12.71 6.27
CA LYS A 149 -6.54 13.73 5.59
C LYS A 149 -8.03 13.40 5.56
N LEU A 150 -8.46 12.23 6.03
CA LEU A 150 -9.88 11.89 6.07
C LEU A 150 -10.60 12.74 7.14
N ARG A 151 -11.75 13.30 6.77
CA ARG A 151 -12.58 14.07 7.70
C ARG A 151 -13.15 13.12 8.75
N LYS A 152 -13.01 13.47 10.04
CA LYS A 152 -13.69 12.75 11.12
C LYS A 152 -15.21 12.82 10.87
N SER A 153 -15.90 11.69 10.89
CA SER A 153 -17.36 11.73 10.96
C SER A 153 -17.71 12.32 12.32
N GLU A 154 -18.46 13.41 12.34
CA GLU A 154 -19.08 13.89 13.58
C GLU A 154 -20.07 12.82 14.04
N THR A 155 -19.65 12.02 15.02
CA THR A 155 -20.57 11.16 15.75
C THR A 155 -21.53 12.13 16.44
N LYS A 156 -22.76 12.25 15.93
CA LYS A 156 -23.84 12.90 16.66
C LYS A 156 -24.01 12.13 17.96
N THR A 157 -23.43 12.62 19.04
CA THR A 157 -23.85 12.27 20.38
C THR A 157 -25.27 12.80 20.52
N THR A 158 -26.24 11.97 20.15
CA THR A 158 -27.63 12.19 20.54
C THR A 158 -27.62 12.11 22.06
N SER A 159 -27.55 13.28 22.70
CA SER A 159 -27.93 13.44 24.09
C SER A 159 -29.38 12.96 24.20
N ALA A 160 -29.56 11.73 24.68
CA ALA A 160 -30.82 11.32 25.28
C ALA A 160 -30.94 12.10 26.58
N GLY A 161 -31.46 13.32 26.47
CA GLY A 161 -32.07 14.02 27.59
C GLY A 161 -33.56 13.74 27.52
N GLN A 162 -34.02 12.74 28.26
CA GLN A 162 -35.32 12.66 28.94
C GLN A 162 -35.17 11.76 30.15
#